data_AF-A0A1Q3N148-F1
#
_entry.id   AF-A0A1Q3N148-F1
#
_cell.length_a   1.000
_cell.length_b   1.000
_cell.length_c   1.000
_cell.angle_alpha   90.00
_cell.angle_beta   90.00
_cell.angle_gamma   90.00
#
_symmetry.space_group_name_H-M   'P 1'
#
loop_
_entity.id
_entity.type
_entity.pdbx_description
1 polymer ?
#
loop_
_entity_poly.entity_id
_entity_poly.type
_entity_poly.pdbx_seq_one_letter_code
_entity_poly.pdbx_strand_id
1 'polypeptide(L)'
;MFVLLNLCAGLAFVINIKKTLELLHIRNLEVSPKKVWYLLIPGINLVFHFIMNKKVTQSLYNEFEHHQWNTKPVHAAYNLGIGMGIFNILMLLPFGGGFFWFAFTVLFFAYWVGLYLLRQFITMQIGG
;
A
#
# COMPACT_ATOMS: atom_id res chain seq x y z
N MET A 1 13.90 -20.52 -3.64
CA MET A 1 13.67 -19.57 -4.74
C MET A 1 12.45 -18.66 -4.49
N PHE A 2 11.25 -19.22 -4.29
CA PHE A 2 10.02 -18.42 -4.05
C PHE A 2 10.06 -17.51 -2.82
N VAL A 3 10.67 -17.94 -1.70
CA VAL A 3 10.75 -17.11 -0.48
C VAL A 3 11.54 -15.82 -0.70
N LEU A 4 12.70 -15.92 -1.37
CA LEU A 4 13.54 -14.76 -1.67
C LEU A 4 12.85 -13.78 -2.61
N LEU A 5 12.13 -14.28 -3.63
CA LEU A 5 11.37 -13.45 -4.55
C LEU A 5 10.28 -12.64 -3.81
N ASN A 6 9.50 -13.31 -2.95
CA ASN A 6 8.47 -12.65 -2.15
C ASN A 6 9.06 -11.62 -1.18
N LEU A 7 10.21 -11.93 -0.58
CA LEU A 7 10.90 -11.02 0.33
C LEU A 7 11.41 -9.77 -0.40
N CYS A 8 12.01 -9.93 -1.58
CA CYS A 8 12.45 -8.82 -2.42
C CYS A 8 11.28 -7.94 -2.89
N ALA A 9 10.18 -8.54 -3.33
CA ALA A 9 8.97 -7.82 -3.73
C ALA A 9 8.36 -7.05 -2.54
N GLY A 10 8.25 -7.69 -1.38
CA GLY A 10 7.78 -7.06 -0.15
C GLY A 10 8.66 -5.89 0.29
N LEU A 11 9.98 -6.04 0.23
CA LEU A 11 10.93 -4.96 0.54
C LEU A 11 10.75 -3.76 -0.38
N ALA A 12 10.71 -4.00 -1.69
CA ALA A 12 10.54 -2.94 -2.68
C ALA A 12 9.20 -2.20 -2.53
N PHE A 13 8.13 -2.95 -2.20
CA PHE A 13 6.82 -2.39 -1.89
C PHE A 13 6.83 -1.51 -0.62
N VAL A 14 7.42 -1.99 0.48
CA VAL A 14 7.53 -1.24 1.73
C VAL A 14 8.38 0.02 1.55
N ILE A 15 9.46 -0.06 0.77
CA ILE A 15 10.27 1.11 0.39
C ILE A 15 9.44 2.11 -0.42
N ASN A 16 8.59 1.63 -1.34
CA ASN A 16 7.73 2.52 -2.13
C ASN A 16 6.73 3.27 -1.23
N ILE A 17 6.07 2.59 -0.30
CA ILE A 17 5.17 3.23 0.68
C ILE A 17 5.96 4.22 1.55
N LYS A 18 7.11 3.81 2.09
CA LYS A 18 7.97 4.67 2.92
C LYS A 18 8.32 5.96 2.19
N LYS A 19 8.83 5.86 0.96
CA LYS A 19 9.19 7.02 0.13
C LYS A 19 7.98 7.88 -0.22
N THR A 20 6.81 7.28 -0.41
CA THR A 20 5.57 8.03 -0.65
C THR A 20 5.21 8.86 0.56
N LEU A 21 5.23 8.27 1.77
CA LEU A 21 4.95 9.00 3.01
C LEU A 21 6.00 10.07 3.33
N GLU A 22 7.28 9.82 3.02
CA GLU A 22 8.36 10.80 3.21
C GLU A 22 8.22 12.05 2.33
N LEU A 23 7.41 11.99 1.27
CA LEU A 23 7.11 13.14 0.41
C LEU A 23 5.94 13.98 0.90
N LEU A 24 5.10 13.44 1.79
CA LEU A 24 3.93 14.14 2.30
C LEU A 24 4.33 15.09 3.43
N HIS A 25 3.54 16.15 3.60
CA HIS A 25 3.77 17.08 4.70
C HIS A 25 3.54 16.40 6.06
N ILE A 26 4.38 16.67 7.06
CA ILE A 26 4.30 16.02 8.39
C ILE A 26 2.93 16.17 9.04
N ARG A 27 2.27 17.32 8.85
CA ARG A 27 0.91 17.59 9.36
C ARG A 27 -0.15 16.66 8.78
N ASN A 28 0.06 16.13 7.57
CA ASN A 28 -0.89 15.31 6.85
C ASN A 28 -0.64 13.82 7.07
N LEU A 29 0.40 13.43 7.83
CA LEU A 29 0.76 12.05 8.12
C LEU A 29 -0.07 11.44 9.25
N GLU A 30 -0.80 10.36 8.94
CA GLU A 30 -1.54 9.53 9.90
C GLU A 30 -0.72 8.35 10.44
N VAL A 31 0.44 8.11 9.83
CA VAL A 31 1.38 7.06 10.18
C VAL A 31 2.81 7.52 9.93
N SER A 32 3.69 7.21 10.88
CA SER A 32 5.12 7.44 10.69
C SER A 32 5.65 6.51 9.59
N PRO A 33 6.48 7.00 8.65
CA PRO A 33 7.12 6.18 7.62
C PRO A 33 7.89 4.99 8.18
N LYS A 34 8.35 5.04 9.45
CA LYS A 34 9.04 3.91 10.09
C LYS A 34 8.11 2.74 10.43
N LYS A 35 6.80 2.94 10.54
CA LYS A 35 5.84 1.87 10.89
C LYS A 35 5.50 0.98 9.69
N VAL A 36 5.82 1.38 8.46
CA VAL A 36 5.55 0.55 7.25
C VAL A 36 6.36 -0.75 7.24
N TRP A 37 7.48 -0.80 7.97
CA TRP A 37 8.30 -2.00 8.13
C TRP A 37 7.57 -3.15 8.85
N TYR A 38 6.54 -2.86 9.65
CA TYR A 38 5.73 -3.91 10.29
C TYR A 38 4.97 -4.77 9.27
N LEU A 39 4.79 -4.29 8.04
CA LEU A 39 4.24 -5.10 6.95
C LEU A 39 5.17 -6.24 6.53
N LEU A 40 6.48 -6.21 6.83
CA LEU A 40 7.37 -7.32 6.50
C LEU A 40 7.28 -8.48 7.49
N ILE A 41 6.69 -8.28 8.67
CA ILE A 41 6.65 -9.30 9.71
C ILE A 41 5.46 -10.25 9.44
N PRO A 42 5.70 -11.52 9.09
CA PRO A 42 4.63 -12.50 8.89
C PRO A 42 3.84 -12.70 10.20
N GLY A 43 2.52 -12.89 10.09
CA GLY A 43 1.59 -12.99 11.23
C GLY A 43 1.03 -11.64 11.68
N ILE A 44 1.88 -10.66 11.97
CA ILE A 44 1.43 -9.29 12.31
C ILE A 44 0.84 -8.58 11.08
N ASN A 45 1.39 -8.88 9.89
CA ASN A 45 0.96 -8.33 8.61
C ASN A 45 -0.57 -8.44 8.40
N LEU A 46 -1.25 -9.54 8.77
CA LEU A 46 -2.68 -9.71 8.45
C LEU A 46 -3.56 -8.55 8.94
N VAL A 47 -3.42 -8.14 10.20
CA VAL A 47 -4.17 -7.01 10.75
C VAL A 47 -3.53 -5.68 10.37
N PHE A 48 -2.19 -5.62 10.41
CA PHE A 48 -1.46 -4.39 10.08
C PHE A 48 -1.63 -3.97 8.62
N HIS A 49 -1.93 -4.88 7.72
CA HIS A 49 -2.16 -4.61 6.31
C HIS A 49 -3.33 -3.64 6.13
N PHE A 50 -4.47 -3.94 6.77
CA PHE A 50 -5.66 -3.09 6.72
C PHE A 50 -5.41 -1.74 7.40
N ILE A 51 -4.77 -1.77 8.58
CA ILE A 51 -4.46 -0.55 9.33
C ILE A 51 -3.52 0.35 8.53
N MET A 52 -2.46 -0.22 7.94
CA MET A 52 -1.48 0.51 7.18
C MET A 52 -2.09 1.06 5.88
N ASN A 53 -2.85 0.25 5.15
CA ASN A 53 -3.56 0.71 3.95
C ASN A 53 -4.44 1.91 4.27
N LYS A 54 -5.29 1.79 5.32
CA LYS A 54 -6.15 2.90 5.76
C LYS A 54 -5.35 4.16 6.10
N LYS A 55 -4.29 4.04 6.89
CA LYS A 55 -3.48 5.21 7.32
C LYS A 55 -2.70 5.83 6.17
N VAL A 56 -2.15 5.03 5.26
CA VAL A 56 -1.43 5.52 4.07
C VAL A 56 -2.39 6.26 3.15
N THR A 57 -3.56 5.67 2.84
CA THR A 57 -4.61 6.33 2.07
C THR A 57 -5.07 7.62 2.74
N GLN A 58 -5.32 7.61 4.05
CA GLN A 58 -5.76 8.81 4.76
C GLN A 58 -4.71 9.92 4.70
N SER A 59 -3.43 9.57 4.82
CA SER A 59 -2.33 10.55 4.69
C SER A 59 -2.30 11.16 3.28
N LEU A 60 -2.45 10.32 2.25
CA LEU A 60 -2.56 10.77 0.85
C LEU A 60 -3.81 11.61 0.62
N TYR A 61 -4.94 11.24 1.21
CA TYR A 61 -6.19 11.98 1.10
C TYR A 61 -6.05 13.38 1.70
N ASN A 62 -5.48 13.48 2.91
CA ASN A 62 -5.22 14.75 3.58
C ASN A 62 -4.30 15.65 2.74
N GLU A 63 -3.26 15.09 2.13
CA GLU A 63 -2.36 15.84 1.24
C GLU A 63 -3.09 16.32 -0.03
N PHE A 64 -3.86 15.44 -0.68
CA PHE A 64 -4.59 15.77 -1.90
C PHE A 64 -5.69 16.81 -1.64
N GLU A 65 -6.44 16.69 -0.55
CA GLU A 65 -7.42 17.69 -0.12
C GLU A 65 -6.77 19.04 0.19
N HIS A 66 -5.63 19.03 0.88
CA HIS A 66 -4.89 20.24 1.22
C HIS A 66 -4.46 21.03 -0.02
N HIS A 67 -4.06 20.34 -1.09
CA HIS A 67 -3.69 20.95 -2.37
C HIS A 67 -4.85 21.03 -3.38
N GLN A 68 -6.06 20.67 -2.98
CA GLN A 68 -7.26 20.58 -3.83
C GLN A 68 -7.05 19.73 -5.11
N TRP A 69 -6.22 18.70 -5.02
CA TRP A 69 -6.02 17.72 -6.09
C TRP A 69 -7.15 16.69 -6.15
N ASN A 70 -7.29 16.05 -7.30
CA ASN A 70 -8.31 15.02 -7.50
C ASN A 70 -8.05 13.79 -6.61
N THR A 71 -8.95 13.49 -5.68
CA THR A 71 -8.87 12.38 -4.70
C THR A 71 -9.33 11.03 -5.25
N LYS A 72 -9.94 10.97 -6.45
CA LYS A 72 -10.36 9.71 -7.10
C LYS A 72 -9.26 8.62 -7.15
N PRO A 73 -8.01 8.90 -7.57
CA PRO A 73 -6.96 7.89 -7.57
C PRO A 73 -6.57 7.40 -6.16
N VAL A 74 -6.75 8.23 -5.12
CA VAL A 74 -6.51 7.83 -3.73
C VAL A 74 -7.57 6.82 -3.26
N HIS A 75 -8.84 7.04 -3.61
CA HIS A 75 -9.91 6.07 -3.34
C HIS A 75 -9.72 4.75 -4.09
N ALA A 76 -9.26 4.80 -5.34
CA ALA A 76 -8.93 3.59 -6.11
C ALA A 76 -7.83 2.78 -5.42
N ALA A 77 -6.75 3.42 -4.94
CA ALA A 77 -5.70 2.76 -4.19
C ALA A 77 -6.23 2.12 -2.90
N TYR A 78 -7.11 2.81 -2.15
CA TYR A 78 -7.72 2.27 -0.93
C TYR A 78 -8.49 0.96 -1.18
N ASN A 79 -9.34 0.96 -2.21
CA ASN A 79 -10.17 -0.19 -2.57
C ASN A 79 -9.31 -1.39 -2.98
N LEU A 80 -8.22 -1.15 -3.73
CA LEU A 80 -7.25 -2.19 -4.09
C LEU A 80 -6.57 -2.79 -2.85
N GLY A 81 -6.17 -1.96 -1.89
CA GLY A 81 -5.55 -2.42 -0.65
C GLY A 81 -6.50 -3.19 0.28
N ILE A 82 -7.79 -2.83 0.33
CA ILE A 82 -8.80 -3.64 1.04
C ILE A 82 -8.98 -4.99 0.35
N GLY A 83 -9.12 -4.98 -0.99
CA GLY A 83 -9.24 -6.21 -1.76
C GLY A 83 -8.08 -7.15 -1.49
N MET A 84 -6.85 -6.63 -1.57
CA MET A 84 -5.64 -7.39 -1.25
C MET A 84 -5.67 -7.98 0.16
N GLY A 85 -6.09 -7.21 1.17
CA GLY A 85 -6.24 -7.72 2.54
C GLY A 85 -7.26 -8.85 2.66
N ILE A 86 -8.41 -8.73 2.00
CA ILE A 86 -9.46 -9.78 1.99
C ILE A 86 -8.91 -11.07 1.37
N PHE A 87 -8.28 -10.99 0.20
CA PHE A 87 -7.69 -12.15 -0.47
C PHE A 87 -6.56 -12.78 0.35
N ASN A 88 -5.79 -11.98 1.09
CA ASN A 88 -4.76 -12.49 2.00
C ASN A 88 -5.35 -13.34 3.14
N ILE A 89 -6.51 -12.96 3.69
CA ILE A 89 -7.23 -13.76 4.69
C ILE A 89 -7.84 -15.02 4.04
N LEU A 90 -8.44 -14.89 2.85
CA LEU A 90 -9.07 -16.02 2.16
C LEU A 90 -8.06 -17.12 1.79
N MET A 91 -6.79 -16.78 1.61
CA MET A 91 -5.70 -17.75 1.41
C MET A 91 -5.40 -18.62 2.64
N LEU A 92 -5.82 -18.22 3.86
CA LEU A 92 -5.67 -19.07 5.06
C LEU A 92 -6.71 -20.19 5.13
N LEU A 93 -7.77 -20.14 4.33
CA LEU A 93 -8.76 -21.22 4.29
C LEU A 93 -8.14 -22.46 3.65
N PRO A 94 -8.36 -23.67 4.20
CA PRO A 94 -7.77 -24.91 3.68
C PRO A 94 -8.18 -25.25 2.24
N PHE A 95 -9.30 -24.69 1.77
CA PHE A 95 -9.78 -24.82 0.38
C PHE A 95 -9.42 -23.61 -0.50
N GLY A 96 -8.73 -22.63 0.08
CA GLY A 96 -8.23 -21.42 -0.58
C GLY A 96 -7.01 -21.70 -1.44
N GLY A 97 -7.17 -22.48 -2.51
CA GLY A 97 -6.08 -22.90 -3.40
C GLY A 97 -5.44 -21.75 -4.22
N GLY A 98 -4.67 -22.12 -5.24
CA GLY A 98 -3.88 -21.22 -6.10
C GLY A 98 -4.65 -20.07 -6.78
N PHE A 99 -5.97 -20.14 -6.87
CA PHE A 99 -6.81 -19.03 -7.35
C PHE A 99 -6.72 -17.79 -6.47
N PHE A 100 -6.81 -17.95 -5.14
CA PHE A 100 -6.72 -16.83 -4.20
C PHE A 100 -5.31 -16.24 -4.19
N TRP A 101 -4.28 -17.07 -4.36
CA TRP A 101 -2.89 -16.61 -4.52
C TRP A 101 -2.71 -15.76 -5.80
N PHE A 102 -3.30 -16.19 -6.92
CA PHE A 102 -3.25 -15.42 -8.16
C PHE A 102 -3.98 -14.08 -8.03
N ALA A 103 -5.21 -14.09 -7.49
CA ALA A 103 -5.98 -12.87 -7.25
C ALA A 103 -5.27 -11.89 -6.30
N PHE A 104 -4.68 -12.40 -5.21
CA PHE A 104 -3.87 -11.61 -4.29
C PHE A 104 -2.68 -10.96 -5.00
N THR A 105 -1.96 -11.73 -5.82
CA THR A 105 -0.78 -11.26 -6.55
C THR A 105 -1.14 -10.13 -7.53
N VAL A 106 -2.24 -10.27 -8.28
CA VAL A 106 -2.74 -9.23 -9.19
C VAL A 106 -3.09 -7.95 -8.42
N LEU A 107 -3.81 -8.06 -7.31
CA LEU A 107 -4.16 -6.91 -6.47
C LEU A 107 -2.95 -6.24 -5.84
N PHE A 108 -1.95 -7.03 -5.42
CA PHE A 108 -0.69 -6.53 -4.89
C PHE A 108 0.05 -5.67 -5.92
N PHE A 109 0.21 -6.17 -7.14
CA PHE A 109 0.86 -5.39 -8.20
C PHE A 109 0.03 -4.17 -8.62
N ALA A 110 -1.29 -4.29 -8.71
CA ALA A 110 -2.17 -3.15 -9.02
C ALA A 110 -2.08 -2.05 -7.95
N TYR A 111 -2.11 -2.41 -6.66
CA TYR A 111 -1.96 -1.47 -5.56
C TYR A 111 -0.56 -0.82 -5.55
N TRP A 112 0.48 -1.61 -5.77
CA TRP A 112 1.86 -1.09 -5.85
C TRP A 112 2.00 -0.08 -6.99
N VAL A 113 1.58 -0.43 -8.21
CA VAL A 113 1.64 0.49 -9.36
C VAL A 113 0.80 1.74 -9.10
N GLY A 114 -0.39 1.62 -8.52
CA GLY A 114 -1.23 2.76 -8.16
C GLY A 114 -0.54 3.73 -7.20
N LEU A 115 0.09 3.22 -6.14
CA LEU A 115 0.88 4.05 -5.22
C LEU A 115 2.10 4.67 -5.88
N TYR A 116 2.78 3.93 -6.75
CA TYR A 116 3.93 4.45 -7.50
C TYR A 116 3.54 5.63 -8.41
N LEU A 117 2.41 5.52 -9.12
CA LEU A 117 1.88 6.59 -9.96
C LEU A 117 1.47 7.82 -9.12
N LEU A 118 0.79 7.61 -7.99
CA LEU A 118 0.47 8.69 -7.06
C LEU A 118 1.71 9.40 -6.56
N ARG A 119 2.74 8.64 -6.20
CA ARG A 119 4.04 9.19 -5.80
C ARG A 119 4.68 10.03 -6.90
N GLN A 120 4.69 9.53 -8.13
CA GLN A 120 5.22 10.25 -9.30
C GLN A 120 4.47 11.57 -9.52
N PHE A 121 3.14 11.55 -9.42
CA PHE A 121 2.31 12.74 -9.52
C PHE A 121 2.69 13.79 -8.45
N ILE A 122 2.79 13.38 -7.19
CA ILE A 122 3.19 14.28 -6.09
C ILE A 122 4.59 14.87 -6.36
N THR A 123 5.55 14.05 -6.80
CA THR A 123 6.90 14.55 -7.09
C THR A 123 6.94 15.56 -8.24
N MET A 124 6.09 15.40 -9.26
CA MET A 124 5.99 16.38 -10.36
C MET A 124 5.37 17.70 -9.90
N GLN A 125 4.45 17.67 -8.94
CA GLN A 125 3.81 18.88 -8.41
C GLN A 125 4.70 19.64 -7.41
N ILE A 126 5.51 18.94 -6.62
CA ILE A 126 6.40 19.54 -5.61
C ILE A 126 7.76 19.94 -6.22
N GLY A 127 8.22 19.24 -7.26
CA GLY A 127 9.49 19.51 -7.92
C GLY A 127 9.42 20.47 -9.12
N GLY A 128 8.24 21.03 -9.40
CA GLY A 128 7.99 22.00 -10.48
C GLY A 128 7.93 23.44 -9.99
#